data_AF-A0A232EH91-F1
#
_entry.id   AF-A0A232EH91-F1
#
_cell.length_a   1.000
_cell.length_b   1.000
_cell.length_c   1.000
_cell.angle_alpha   90.00
_cell.angle_beta   90.00
_cell.angle_gamma   90.00
#
_symmetry.space_group_name_H-M   'P 1'
#
loop_
_entity.id
_entity.type
_entity.pdbx_description
1 polymer ?
#
loop_
_entity_poly.entity_id
_entity_poly.type
_entity_poly.pdbx_seq_one_letter_code
_entity_poly.pdbx_strand_id
1 'polypeptide(L)'
;MKFLNNDKTAITNFIQDQLWHKQISAFDKNGIILPLFGYFDDVELGNSLESHAKNNEVGAVYVTLPSLPPNFTSKLESIVLSDIFYTNDRKQYGSGVIFKRFITELNDLRKNGIELVINEKNESRTVKVYFITTLILGDNLGINSIFGFISSF
;
A
#
# COMPACT_ATOMS: atom_id res chain seq x y z
N MET A 1 9.92 12.00 11.61
CA MET A 1 10.44 10.64 11.87
C MET A 1 11.41 10.57 13.05
N LYS A 2 12.47 11.39 13.15
CA LYS A 2 13.44 11.32 14.27
C LYS A 2 12.79 11.37 15.66
N PHE A 3 11.76 12.18 15.86
CA PHE A 3 10.99 12.24 17.11
C PHE A 3 10.33 10.89 17.46
N LEU A 4 9.62 10.28 16.51
CA LEU A 4 8.95 8.98 16.70
C LEU A 4 9.96 7.86 17.02
N ASN A 5 11.13 7.86 16.40
CA ASN A 5 12.16 6.85 16.67
C ASN A 5 12.81 6.99 18.07
N ASN A 6 12.71 8.15 18.70
CA ASN A 6 13.34 8.42 19.99
C ASN A 6 12.43 8.08 21.18
N ASP A 7 11.12 7.95 20.95
CA ASP A 7 10.17 7.53 21.98
C ASP A 7 10.20 6.00 22.13
N LYS A 8 10.63 5.55 23.31
CA LYS A 8 10.71 4.12 23.70
C LYS A 8 9.63 3.71 24.68
N THR A 9 8.71 4.62 25.03
CA THR A 9 7.67 4.35 26.04
C THR A 9 6.53 3.53 25.45
N ALA A 10 6.18 3.78 24.19
CA ALA A 10 5.16 3.03 23.45
C ALA A 10 5.44 3.00 21.95
N ILE A 11 5.03 1.92 21.29
CA ILE A 11 4.99 1.83 19.83
C ILE A 11 3.68 2.47 19.38
N THR A 12 3.78 3.61 18.69
CA THR A 12 2.65 4.41 18.21
C THR A 12 2.63 4.55 16.69
N ASN A 13 3.73 4.21 16.02
CA ASN A 13 3.84 4.23 14.58
C ASN A 13 4.62 3.02 14.06
N PHE A 14 4.27 2.54 12.86
CA PHE A 14 4.93 1.42 12.21
C PHE A 14 6.44 1.58 12.07
N ILE A 15 6.95 2.81 11.91
CA ILE A 15 8.39 3.04 11.75
C ILE A 15 9.23 2.77 13.01
N GLN A 16 8.59 2.59 14.16
CA GLN A 16 9.27 2.18 15.40
C GLN A 16 9.42 0.65 15.49
N ASP A 17 8.77 -0.10 14.59
CA ASP A 17 8.77 -1.56 14.64
C ASP A 17 10.07 -2.16 14.10
N GLN A 18 10.43 -3.34 14.63
CA GLN A 18 11.64 -4.07 14.23
C GLN A 18 11.64 -4.45 12.74
N LEU A 19 10.46 -4.74 12.17
CA LEU A 19 10.32 -5.05 10.75
C LEU A 19 10.78 -3.88 9.90
N TRP A 20 10.36 -2.65 10.24
CA TRP A 20 10.78 -1.46 9.52
C TRP A 20 12.29 -1.21 9.65
N HIS A 21 12.84 -1.35 10.86
CA HIS A 21 14.27 -1.21 11.10
C HIS A 21 15.11 -2.19 10.27
N LYS A 22 14.66 -3.44 10.13
CA LYS A 22 15.32 -4.42 9.26
C LYS A 22 15.26 -4.02 7.79
N GLN A 23 14.09 -3.56 7.30
CA GLN A 23 13.91 -3.13 5.92
C GLN A 23 14.81 -1.94 5.55
N ILE A 24 14.87 -0.92 6.42
CA ILE A 24 15.66 0.28 6.15
C ILE A 24 17.18 0.04 6.29
N SER A 25 17.61 -0.89 7.17
CA SER A 25 19.04 -1.23 7.28
C SER A 25 19.64 -1.86 6.01
N ALA A 26 18.78 -2.48 5.19
CA ALA A 26 19.17 -3.08 3.91
C ALA A 26 19.02 -2.10 2.72
N PHE A 27 18.64 -0.85 2.99
CA PHE A 27 18.45 0.17 1.96
C PHE A 27 19.64 1.13 1.94
N ASP A 28 20.30 1.20 0.80
CA ASP A 28 21.62 1.82 0.63
C ASP A 28 21.58 3.21 -0.04
N LYS A 29 20.38 3.75 -0.32
CA LYS A 29 20.23 5.02 -1.03
C LYS A 29 19.97 6.19 -0.09
N ASN A 30 20.51 7.34 -0.49
CA ASN A 30 20.31 8.60 0.20
C ASN A 30 18.98 9.24 -0.21
N GLY A 31 18.11 9.49 0.77
CA GLY A 31 16.82 10.14 0.56
C GLY A 31 15.90 9.93 1.77
N ILE A 32 14.68 10.48 1.68
CA ILE A 32 13.62 10.12 2.62
C ILE A 32 13.06 8.76 2.20
N ILE A 33 12.87 7.85 3.15
CA ILE A 33 12.36 6.51 2.88
C ILE A 33 11.04 6.35 3.65
N LEU A 34 9.96 6.03 2.93
CA LEU A 34 8.62 5.86 3.50
C LEU A 34 8.13 4.41 3.33
N PRO A 35 7.50 3.81 4.34
CA PRO A 35 6.80 2.54 4.18
C PRO A 35 5.54 2.72 3.32
N LEU A 36 5.17 1.69 2.56
CA LEU A 36 3.87 1.55 1.90
C LEU A 36 3.17 0.28 2.37
N PHE A 37 1.87 0.38 2.62
CA PHE A 37 0.99 -0.77 2.73
C PHE A 37 0.06 -0.83 1.52
N GLY A 38 0.04 -1.99 0.86
CA GLY A 38 -1.01 -2.31 -0.12
C GLY A 38 -2.15 -3.02 0.60
N TYR A 39 -3.40 -2.71 0.26
CA TYR A 39 -4.59 -3.39 0.75
C TYR A 39 -5.43 -3.84 -0.45
N PHE A 40 -5.90 -5.07 -0.43
CA PHE A 40 -6.78 -5.64 -1.47
C PHE A 40 -8.13 -6.05 -0.87
N ASP A 41 -9.19 -5.74 -1.60
CA ASP A 41 -10.56 -6.17 -1.31
C ASP A 41 -11.29 -6.51 -2.60
N ASP A 42 -12.18 -7.50 -2.56
CA ASP A 42 -13.16 -7.74 -3.62
C ASP A 42 -14.50 -7.15 -3.16
N VAL A 43 -14.97 -6.12 -3.86
CA VAL A 43 -16.16 -5.35 -3.51
C VAL A 43 -17.28 -5.65 -4.50
N GLU A 44 -18.47 -5.96 -3.98
CA GLU A 44 -19.65 -6.18 -4.80
C GLU A 44 -20.30 -4.85 -5.20
N LEU A 45 -20.32 -4.55 -6.50
CA LEU A 45 -21.01 -3.37 -7.04
C LEU A 45 -22.41 -3.75 -7.49
N GLY A 46 -23.39 -3.75 -6.58
CA GLY A 46 -24.77 -4.05 -6.94
C GLY A 46 -25.69 -4.43 -5.79
N ASN A 47 -26.88 -4.88 -6.17
CA ASN A 47 -27.93 -5.28 -5.24
C ASN A 47 -27.56 -6.63 -4.62
N SER A 48 -26.96 -6.60 -3.43
CA SER A 48 -26.44 -7.75 -2.66
C SER A 48 -27.50 -8.77 -2.20
N LEU A 49 -28.71 -8.67 -2.74
CA LEU A 49 -29.88 -9.51 -2.41
C LEU A 49 -30.33 -10.40 -3.59
N GLU A 50 -29.80 -10.21 -4.80
CA GLU A 50 -30.16 -11.05 -5.96
C GLU A 50 -29.19 -12.22 -6.16
N SER A 51 -29.71 -13.36 -6.63
CA SER A 51 -28.96 -14.60 -6.85
C SER A 51 -27.80 -14.50 -7.86
N HIS A 52 -27.64 -13.35 -8.53
CA HIS A 52 -26.57 -13.03 -9.48
C HIS A 52 -25.54 -12.01 -8.95
N ALA A 53 -25.58 -11.69 -7.65
CA ALA A 53 -24.64 -10.88 -6.88
C ALA A 53 -23.16 -10.97 -7.30
N LYS A 54 -22.67 -12.19 -7.61
CA LYS A 54 -21.26 -12.45 -7.92
C LYS A 54 -20.78 -12.02 -9.32
N ASN A 55 -21.67 -11.51 -10.18
CA ASN A 55 -21.29 -11.15 -11.55
C ASN A 55 -20.64 -9.76 -11.65
N ASN A 56 -20.88 -8.88 -10.67
CA ASN A 56 -20.41 -7.49 -10.67
C ASN A 56 -19.43 -7.19 -9.52
N GLU A 57 -18.63 -8.19 -9.14
CA GLU A 57 -17.57 -8.04 -8.16
C GLU A 57 -16.34 -7.38 -8.81
N VAL A 58 -15.79 -6.37 -8.14
CA VAL A 58 -14.55 -5.70 -8.56
C VAL A 58 -13.49 -5.85 -7.49
N GLY A 59 -12.27 -6.16 -7.92
CA GLY A 59 -11.11 -6.09 -7.07
C GLY A 59 -10.60 -4.66 -7.00
N ALA A 60 -10.37 -4.16 -5.80
CA ALA A 60 -9.80 -2.84 -5.55
C ALA A 60 -8.49 -2.96 -4.77
N VAL A 61 -7.47 -2.23 -5.22
CA VAL A 61 -6.18 -2.13 -4.54
C VAL A 61 -5.99 -0.72 -4.02
N TYR A 62 -5.76 -0.61 -2.73
CA TYR A 62 -5.49 0.65 -2.05
C TYR A 62 -4.07 0.68 -1.54
N VAL A 63 -3.49 1.88 -1.49
CA VAL A 63 -2.15 2.13 -0.98
C VAL A 63 -2.21 3.20 0.10
N THR A 64 -1.53 2.96 1.22
CA THR A 64 -1.46 3.89 2.34
C THR A 64 -0.03 4.08 2.84
N LEU A 65 0.22 5.22 3.49
CA LEU A 65 1.49 5.57 4.12
C LEU A 65 1.37 5.42 5.64
N PRO A 66 1.74 4.28 6.25
CA PRO A 66 1.56 4.04 7.68
C PRO A 66 2.50 4.87 8.57
N SER A 67 3.46 5.57 7.98
CA SER A 67 4.34 6.49 8.69
C SER A 67 3.72 7.86 8.96
N LEU A 68 2.55 8.16 8.37
CA LEU A 68 1.88 9.43 8.60
C LEU A 68 1.28 9.48 10.02
N PRO A 69 1.20 10.66 10.65
CA PRO A 69 0.54 10.81 11.92
C PRO A 69 -0.96 10.42 11.86
N PRO A 70 -1.57 9.96 12.97
CA PRO A 70 -2.94 9.45 13.00
C PRO A 70 -4.00 10.40 12.40
N ASN A 71 -3.84 11.71 12.60
CA ASN A 71 -4.75 12.73 12.08
C ASN A 71 -4.69 12.91 10.55
N PHE A 72 -3.67 12.37 9.90
CA PHE A 72 -3.59 12.28 8.44
C PHE A 72 -4.05 10.90 7.97
N THR A 73 -3.59 9.82 8.59
CA THR A 73 -3.94 8.45 8.16
C THR A 73 -5.44 8.15 8.30
N SER A 74 -6.14 8.80 9.22
CA SER A 74 -7.59 8.63 9.41
C SER A 74 -8.44 9.27 8.31
N LYS A 75 -7.83 10.06 7.42
CA LYS A 75 -8.55 10.76 6.36
C LYS A 75 -8.61 9.91 5.10
N LEU A 76 -9.73 9.99 4.39
CA LEU A 76 -9.93 9.32 3.11
C LEU A 76 -8.88 9.73 2.07
N GLU A 77 -8.41 10.98 2.09
CA GLU A 77 -7.36 11.49 1.19
C GLU A 77 -6.01 10.77 1.34
N SER A 78 -5.79 10.07 2.45
CA SER A 78 -4.58 9.27 2.70
C SER A 78 -4.69 7.83 2.18
N ILE A 79 -5.85 7.45 1.63
CA ILE A 79 -6.09 6.15 0.99
C ILE A 79 -6.04 6.38 -0.52
N VAL A 80 -4.94 5.94 -1.14
CA VAL A 80 -4.74 6.09 -2.58
C VAL A 80 -5.27 4.83 -3.27
N LEU A 81 -6.30 4.98 -4.10
CA LEU A 81 -6.74 3.90 -4.98
C LEU A 81 -5.71 3.70 -6.10
N SER A 82 -5.09 2.52 -6.15
CA SER A 82 -4.08 2.14 -7.15
C SER A 82 -4.70 1.49 -8.38
N ASP A 83 -5.54 0.46 -8.15
CA ASP A 83 -6.08 -0.36 -9.23
C ASP A 83 -7.55 -0.71 -8.95
N ILE A 84 -8.34 -0.77 -10.01
CA ILE A 84 -9.67 -1.38 -10.04
C ILE A 84 -9.73 -2.31 -11.25
N PHE A 85 -10.24 -3.52 -11.05
CA PHE A 85 -10.43 -4.49 -12.11
C PHE A 85 -11.63 -5.39 -11.81
N TYR A 86 -12.19 -6.05 -12.83
CA TYR A 86 -13.22 -7.06 -12.60
C TYR A 86 -12.64 -8.29 -11.92
N THR A 87 -13.29 -8.77 -10.86
CA THR A 87 -12.80 -9.96 -10.14
C THR A 87 -12.84 -11.20 -11.04
N ASN A 88 -13.76 -11.25 -12.01
CA ASN A 88 -13.80 -12.32 -13.00
C ASN A 88 -12.58 -12.32 -13.94
N ASP A 89 -12.04 -11.15 -14.30
CA ASP A 89 -10.78 -11.08 -15.07
C ASP A 89 -9.62 -11.65 -14.24
N ARG A 90 -9.58 -11.39 -12.94
CA ARG A 90 -8.58 -11.99 -12.04
C ARG A 90 -8.73 -13.51 -11.95
N LYS A 91 -9.96 -14.03 -11.89
CA LYS A 91 -10.24 -15.48 -11.89
C LYS A 91 -9.84 -16.13 -13.23
N GLN A 92 -10.04 -15.43 -14.36
CA GLN A 92 -9.75 -15.94 -15.70
C GLN A 92 -8.27 -15.87 -16.08
N TYR A 93 -7.61 -14.74 -15.85
CA TYR A 93 -6.22 -14.48 -16.28
C TYR A 93 -5.19 -14.70 -15.16
N GLY A 94 -5.65 -14.81 -13.91
CA GLY A 94 -4.81 -15.03 -12.73
C GLY A 94 -4.24 -13.75 -12.13
N SER A 95 -4.03 -13.78 -10.81
CA SER A 95 -3.49 -12.66 -10.02
C SER A 95 -2.16 -12.12 -10.55
N GLY A 96 -1.28 -12.99 -11.06
CA GLY A 96 0.02 -12.59 -11.59
C GLY A 96 -0.06 -11.63 -12.78
N VAL A 97 -1.07 -11.79 -13.65
CA VAL A 97 -1.29 -10.89 -14.79
C VAL A 97 -1.90 -9.58 -14.32
N ILE A 98 -2.96 -9.66 -13.50
CA ILE A 98 -3.68 -8.49 -13.00
C ILE A 98 -2.78 -7.56 -12.18
N PHE A 99 -2.03 -8.09 -11.22
CA PHE A 99 -1.17 -7.28 -10.35
C PHE A 99 0.19 -6.94 -10.96
N LYS A 100 0.48 -7.36 -12.20
CA LYS A 100 1.78 -7.12 -12.82
C LYS A 100 2.13 -5.63 -12.85
N ARG A 101 1.17 -4.78 -13.22
CA ARG A 101 1.40 -3.33 -13.29
C ARG A 101 1.65 -2.77 -11.90
N PHE A 102 0.78 -3.07 -10.93
CA PHE A 102 0.93 -2.67 -9.54
C PHE A 102 2.32 -3.03 -8.96
N ILE A 103 2.73 -4.29 -9.10
CA ILE A 103 4.03 -4.77 -8.63
C ILE A 103 5.19 -4.04 -9.34
N THR A 104 5.05 -3.74 -10.62
CA THR A 104 6.06 -2.99 -11.38
C THR A 104 6.22 -1.58 -10.82
N GLU A 105 5.12 -0.88 -10.56
CA GLU A 105 5.14 0.47 -9.96
C GLU A 105 5.74 0.45 -8.54
N LEU A 106 5.37 -0.51 -7.69
CA LEU A 106 5.97 -0.65 -6.36
C LEU A 106 7.49 -0.87 -6.41
N ASN A 107 7.96 -1.69 -7.35
CA ASN A 107 9.38 -1.91 -7.57
C ASN A 107 10.08 -0.65 -8.11
N ASP A 108 9.42 0.12 -8.96
CA ASP A 108 9.93 1.40 -9.45
C ASP A 108 10.05 2.43 -8.32
N LEU A 109 9.02 2.56 -7.47
CA LEU A 109 9.05 3.45 -6.30
C LEU A 109 10.15 3.06 -5.29
N ARG A 110 10.47 1.77 -5.17
CA ARG A 110 11.61 1.30 -4.37
C ARG A 110 12.95 1.57 -5.04
N LYS A 111 13.03 1.39 -6.36
CA LYS A 111 14.29 1.49 -7.12
C LYS A 111 14.64 2.95 -7.43
N ASN A 112 13.70 3.68 -7.99
CA ASN A 112 13.90 4.99 -8.57
C ASN A 112 13.35 6.10 -7.66
N GLY A 113 12.28 5.82 -6.89
CA GLY A 113 11.65 6.79 -6.01
C GLY A 113 11.08 8.01 -6.77
N ILE A 114 10.51 8.95 -6.03
CA ILE A 114 9.92 10.18 -6.56
C ILE A 114 10.80 11.37 -6.15
N GLU A 115 10.94 12.32 -7.06
CA GLU A 115 11.58 13.60 -6.77
C GLU A 115 10.52 14.66 -6.52
N LEU A 116 10.56 15.30 -5.35
CA LEU A 116 9.62 16.33 -4.95
C LEU A 116 10.32 17.68 -4.91
N VAL A 117 9.79 18.66 -5.64
CA VAL A 117 10.24 20.04 -5.57
C VAL A 117 9.35 20.79 -4.58
N ILE A 118 9.93 21.21 -3.47
CA ILE A 118 9.24 21.95 -2.41
C ILE A 118 9.64 23.42 -2.56
N ASN A 119 8.67 24.23 -2.98
CA ASN A 119 8.83 25.67 -3.11
C ASN A 119 8.34 26.36 -1.83
N GLU A 120 9.28 26.94 -1.09
CA GLU A 120 9.01 27.83 0.03
C GLU A 120 9.23 29.28 -0.44
N LYS A 121 8.72 30.26 0.31
CA LYS A 121 8.59 31.66 -0.17
C LYS A 121 9.88 32.27 -0.73
N ASN A 122 11.05 31.84 -0.25
CA ASN A 122 12.37 32.35 -0.67
C ASN A 122 13.35 31.25 -1.12
N GLU A 123 12.97 29.98 -1.07
CA GLU A 123 13.88 28.86 -1.37
C GLU A 123 13.11 27.71 -2.03
N SER A 124 13.73 27.08 -3.03
CA SER A 124 13.25 25.84 -3.62
C SER A 124 14.21 24.72 -3.24
N ARG A 125 13.68 23.63 -2.71
CA ARG A 125 14.48 22.43 -2.38
C ARG A 125 13.91 21.20 -3.05
N THR A 126 14.82 20.41 -3.61
CA THR A 126 14.50 19.11 -4.19
C THR A 126 14.75 18.02 -3.16
N VAL A 127 13.76 17.17 -2.95
CA VAL A 127 13.83 16.04 -2.01
C VAL A 127 13.58 14.74 -2.76
N LYS A 128 14.51 13.80 -2.65
CA LYS A 128 14.32 12.44 -3.15
C LYS A 128 13.62 11.59 -2.10
N VAL A 129 12.50 10.98 -2.50
CA VAL A 129 11.69 10.11 -1.65
C VAL A 129 11.62 8.71 -2.26
N TYR A 130 12.00 7.70 -1.49
CA TYR A 130 11.89 6.29 -1.85
C TYR A 130 10.79 5.62 -1.03
N PHE A 131 10.26 4.53 -1.56
CA PHE A 131 9.20 3.79 -0.90
C PHE A 131 9.54 2.32 -0.74
N ILE A 132 9.16 1.74 0.40
CA ILE A 132 9.32 0.32 0.67
C ILE A 132 7.96 -0.27 0.99
N THR A 133 7.43 -1.08 0.06
CA THR A 133 6.26 -1.92 0.34
C THR A 133 6.60 -2.88 1.46
N THR A 134 5.93 -2.71 2.59
CA THR A 134 6.25 -3.49 3.79
C THR A 134 5.19 -4.53 4.12
N LEU A 135 3.92 -4.22 3.87
CA LEU A 135 2.82 -5.16 4.03
C LEU A 135 1.91 -5.14 2.81
N ILE A 136 1.40 -6.32 2.46
CA ILE A 136 0.23 -6.51 1.62
C ILE A 136 -0.86 -7.06 2.54
N LEU A 137 -1.97 -6.34 2.59
CA LEU A 137 -3.09 -6.52 3.50
C LEU A 137 -4.36 -6.78 2.69
N GLY A 138 -5.39 -7.23 3.36
CA GLY A 138 -6.71 -7.49 2.80
C GLY A 138 -7.54 -8.28 3.80
N ASP A 139 -8.80 -8.52 3.47
CA ASP A 139 -9.62 -9.44 4.24
C ASP A 139 -9.10 -10.89 4.07
N ASN A 140 -9.62 -11.81 4.90
CA ASN A 140 -9.16 -13.20 4.87
C ASN A 140 -9.34 -13.84 3.49
N LEU A 141 -10.44 -13.55 2.80
CA LEU A 141 -10.70 -14.12 1.49
C LEU A 141 -9.76 -13.52 0.45
N GLY A 142 -9.63 -12.19 0.43
CA GLY A 142 -8.80 -11.44 -0.51
C GLY A 142 -7.33 -11.82 -0.44
N ILE A 143 -6.72 -11.83 0.75
CA ILE A 143 -5.30 -12.18 0.92
C ILE A 143 -5.02 -13.61 0.45
N ASN A 144 -5.80 -14.59 0.92
CA ASN A 144 -5.59 -15.98 0.50
C ASN A 144 -5.76 -16.14 -1.01
N SER A 145 -6.75 -15.45 -1.58
CA SER A 145 -7.06 -15.46 -3.01
C SER A 145 -5.94 -14.86 -3.89
N ILE A 146 -5.32 -13.75 -3.49
CA ILE A 146 -4.25 -13.13 -4.29
C ILE A 146 -2.91 -13.87 -4.19
N PHE A 147 -2.66 -14.54 -3.06
CA PHE A 147 -1.45 -15.33 -2.84
C PHE A 147 -1.61 -16.81 -3.23
N GLY A 148 -2.80 -17.25 -3.65
CA GLY A 148 -3.05 -18.62 -4.10
C GLY A 148 -3.17 -19.64 -2.96
N PHE A 149 -3.47 -19.19 -1.74
CA PHE A 149 -3.75 -20.04 -0.59
C PHE A 149 -5.22 -20.47 -0.54
N ILE A 150 -5.51 -21.56 0.17
CA ILE A 150 -6.87 -22.06 0.38
C ILE A 150 -7.58 -21.12 1.36
N SER A 151 -8.77 -20.63 0.99
CA SER A 151 -9.64 -19.89 1.89
C SER A 151 -10.61 -20.83 2.61
N SER A 152 -10.77 -20.64 3.92
CA SER A 152 -11.84 -21.24 4.74
C SER A 152 -12.50 -20.13 5.55
N PHE A 153 -13.82 -20.21 5.72
CA PHE A 153 -14.60 -19.34 6.61
C PHE A 153 -14.72 -19.95 8.00
#